data_AF-A0A2A5RIJ9-F1
#
_entry.id   AF-A0A2A5RIJ9-F1
#
_cell.length_a   1.000
_cell.length_b   1.000
_cell.length_c   1.000
_cell.angle_alpha   90.00
_cell.angle_beta   90.00
_cell.angle_gamma   90.00
#
_symmetry.space_group_name_H-M   'P 1'
#
loop_
_entity.id
_entity.type
_entity.pdbx_description
1 polymer ?
#
loop_
_entity_poly.entity_id
_entity_poly.type
_entity_poly.pdbx_seq_one_letter_code
_entity_poly.pdbx_strand_id
1 'polypeptide(L)' 'MKMKFQDTIQSIPENDWIEVITRSESNYQKSIGKAPKFTIKGPVLDFEVLQELPVVCCEEFITHPIIVSV' A
#
# COMPACT_ATOMS: atom_id res chain seq x y z
N MET A 1 11.77 7.10 13.20
CA MET A 1 10.42 6.63 13.53
C MET A 1 9.94 5.85 12.32
N LYS A 2 9.48 4.61 12.49
CA LYS A 2 9.04 3.78 11.36
C LYS A 2 7.61 4.22 10.98
N MET A 3 7.35 4.52 9.71
CA MET A 3 6.05 5.03 9.24
C MET A 3 5.01 3.91 9.21
N LYS A 4 3.78 4.23 9.63
CA LYS A 4 2.65 3.30 9.54
C LYS A 4 1.95 3.45 8.20
N PHE A 5 1.36 2.36 7.73
CA PHE A 5 0.65 2.34 6.45
C PHE A 5 -0.48 3.38 6.43
N GLN A 6 -1.19 3.58 7.55
CA GLN A 6 -2.19 4.62 7.70
C GLN A 6 -1.69 6.04 7.40
N ASP A 7 -0.41 6.34 7.71
CA ASP A 7 0.16 7.67 7.52
C ASP A 7 0.54 7.84 6.05
N THR A 8 1.11 6.80 5.44
CA THR A 8 1.50 6.81 4.03
C THR A 8 0.29 6.91 3.11
N ILE A 9 -0.82 6.20 3.38
CA ILE A 9 -2.00 6.28 2.51
C ILE A 9 -2.71 7.64 2.56
N GLN A 10 -2.44 8.48 3.57
CA GLN A 10 -3.01 9.83 3.64
C GLN A 10 -2.36 10.80 2.65
N SER A 11 -1.11 10.56 2.23
CA SER A 11 -0.42 11.40 1.24
C SER A 11 -0.81 11.08 -0.21
N ILE A 12 -1.47 9.94 -0.44
CA ILE A 12 -1.90 9.47 -1.76
C ILE A 12 -3.21 10.15 -2.16
N PRO A 13 -3.32 10.67 -3.40
CA PRO A 13 -4.57 11.24 -3.91
C PRO A 13 -5.74 10.26 -3.81
N GLU A 14 -6.94 10.76 -3.49
CA GLU A 14 -8.11 9.92 -3.20
C GLU A 14 -8.53 8.99 -4.36
N ASN A 15 -8.27 9.43 -5.59
CA ASN A 15 -8.60 8.69 -6.81
C ASN A 15 -7.48 7.76 -7.29
N ASP A 16 -6.30 7.85 -6.67
CA ASP A 16 -5.17 7.00 -7.01
C ASP A 16 -5.29 5.66 -6.30
N TRP A 17 -4.76 4.63 -6.95
CA TRP A 17 -4.90 3.25 -6.53
C TRP A 17 -3.72 2.86 -5.65
N ILE A 18 -3.94 1.95 -4.70
CA ILE A 18 -2.90 1.47 -3.80
C ILE A 18 -2.69 -0.03 -4.02
N GLU A 19 -1.44 -0.45 -4.18
CA GLU A 19 -1.04 -1.85 -4.23
C GLU A 19 -0.25 -2.20 -2.96
N VAL A 20 -0.79 -3.08 -2.11
CA VAL A 20 -0.16 -3.45 -0.84
C VAL A 20 0.61 -4.76 -1.00
N ILE A 21 1.92 -4.70 -0.75
CA ILE A 21 2.84 -5.83 -0.89
C ILE A 21 3.33 -6.24 0.50
N THR A 22 2.76 -7.32 1.05
CA THR A 22 3.10 -7.81 2.39
C THR A 22 4.35 -8.67 2.39
N ARG A 23 5.35 -8.30 3.20
CA ARG A 23 6.57 -9.08 3.44
C ARG A 23 6.56 -9.65 4.85
N SER A 24 6.64 -10.97 4.97
CA SER A 24 6.86 -11.68 6.24
C SER A 24 8.17 -12.48 6.20
N GLU A 25 8.64 -12.96 7.35
CA GLU A 25 9.89 -13.75 7.47
C GLU A 25 9.82 -15.09 6.74
N SER A 26 8.63 -15.69 6.64
CA SER A 26 8.44 -17.03 6.09
C SER A 26 7.75 -17.07 4.73
N ASN A 27 7.01 -16.01 4.35
CA ASN A 27 6.24 -15.97 3.10
C ASN A 27 6.26 -14.57 2.46
N TYR A 28 6.46 -14.54 1.13
CA TYR A 28 6.21 -13.37 0.31
C TYR A 28 4.80 -13.49 -0.27
N GLN A 29 3.84 -12.74 0.27
CA GLN A 29 2.47 -12.73 -0.23
C GLN A 29 2.21 -11.42 -0.95
N LYS A 30 1.96 -11.50 -2.25
CA LYS A 30 1.56 -10.35 -3.07
C LYS A 30 0.05 -10.34 -3.18
N SER A 31 -0.61 -9.53 -2.34
CA SER A 31 -2.05 -9.28 -2.46
C SER A 31 -2.25 -8.05 -3.33
N ILE A 32 -2.33 -8.25 -4.65
CA ILE A 32 -2.71 -7.18 -5.58
C ILE A 32 -4.22 -6.96 -5.45
N GLY A 33 -4.62 -6.27 -4.40
CA GLY A 33 -5.97 -5.75 -4.24
C GLY A 33 -6.01 -4.33 -4.79
N LYS A 34 -6.66 -4.15 -5.94
CA LYS A 34 -7.02 -2.85 -6.47
C LYS A 34 -8.04 -2.21 -5.52
N ALA A 35 -7.56 -1.45 -4.54
CA ALA A 35 -8.41 -0.88 -3.50
C ALA A 35 -8.29 0.65 -3.55
N PRO A 36 -9.38 1.37 -3.87
CA PRO A 36 -9.46 2.79 -3.59
C PRO A 36 -9.18 3.05 -2.12
N LYS A 37 -8.49 4.14 -1.79
CA LYS A 37 -8.08 4.49 -0.42
C LYS A 37 -9.23 4.35 0.60
N PHE A 38 -10.42 4.84 0.28
CA PHE A 38 -11.60 4.77 1.17
C PHE A 38 -12.08 3.34 1.50
N THR A 39 -11.65 2.33 0.75
CA THR A 39 -11.99 0.91 0.99
C THR A 39 -11.00 0.20 1.91
N ILE A 40 -9.83 0.79 2.17
CA ILE A 40 -8.79 0.19 3.00
C ILE A 40 -9.16 0.36 4.47
N LYS A 41 -9.36 -0.75 5.18
CA LYS A 41 -9.79 -0.78 6.59
C LYS A 41 -9.15 -1.95 7.33
N GLY A 42 -9.11 -1.85 8.65
CA GLY A 42 -8.68 -2.94 9.53
C GLY A 42 -7.18 -2.96 9.83
N PRO A 43 -6.65 -4.08 10.36
CA PRO A 43 -5.29 -4.16 10.93
C PRO A 43 -4.15 -3.81 9.96
N VAL A 44 -4.40 -3.87 8.65
CA VAL A 44 -3.44 -3.49 7.61
C VAL A 44 -2.95 -2.05 7.75
N LEU A 45 -3.77 -1.16 8.34
CA LEU A 45 -3.43 0.24 8.58
C LEU A 45 -2.30 0.42 9.59
N ASP A 46 -2.14 -0.54 10.52
CA ASP A 46 -1.10 -0.55 11.55
C ASP A 46 0.21 -1.19 11.07
N PHE A 47 0.26 -1.71 9.85
CA PHE A 47 1.47 -2.31 9.30
C PHE A 47 2.56 -1.25 9.10
N GLU A 48 3.81 -1.66 9.28
CA GLU A 48 4.94 -0.77 9.05
C GLU A 48 5.24 -0.70 7.56
N VAL A 49 5.42 0.51 7.03
CA VAL A 49 5.89 0.71 5.66
C VAL A 49 7.39 0.47 5.60
N LEU A 50 7.78 -0.52 4.81
CA LEU A 50 9.18 -0.87 4.58
C LEU A 50 9.75 -0.10 3.40
N GLN A 51 8.95 0.10 2.35
CA GLN A 51 9.38 0.76 1.13
C GLN A 51 8.18 1.25 0.30
N GLU A 52 8.27 2.45 -0.25
CA GLU A 52 7.42 2.93 -1.34
C GLU A 52 8.12 2.66 -2.67
N LEU A 53 7.42 2.05 -3.62
CA LEU A 53 7.93 1.79 -4.96
C LEU A 53 7.55 2.93 -5.92
N PRO A 54 8.22 3.05 -7.07
CA PRO A 54 7.86 4.03 -8.08
C PRO A 54 6.38 3.93 -8.47
N VAL A 55 5.74 5.09 -8.62
CA VAL A 55 4.38 5.20 -9.10
C VAL A 55 4.27 4.58 -10.49
N VAL A 56 3.21 3.80 -10.70
CA VAL A 56 2.92 3.15 -11.98
C VAL A 56 1.71 3.83 -12.60
N CYS A 57 1.89 4.40 -13.78
CA CYS A 57 0.81 5.00 -14.57
C CYS A 57 0.38 4.04 -15.68
N CYS A 58 -0.89 3.66 -15.69
CA CYS A 58 -1.54 2.96 -16.79
C CYS A 58 -2.59 3.89 -17.44
N GLU A 59 -3.10 3.54 -18.62
CA GLU A 59 -4.05 4.38 -19.37
C GLU A 59 -5.31 4.77 -18.57
N GLU A 60 -5.69 3.96 -17.57
CA GLU A 60 -6.94 4.12 -16.81
C GLU A 60 -6.74 4.52 -15.34
N PHE A 61 -5.52 4.39 -14.79
CA PHE A 61 -5.30 4.60 -13.36
C PHE A 61 -3.82 4.85 -13.01
N ILE A 62 -3.60 5.58 -11.92
CA ILE A 62 -2.30 5.80 -11.26
C ILE A 62 -2.25 4.89 -10.04
N THR A 63 -1.20 4.10 -9.88
CA THR A 63 -1.02 3.15 -8.76
C THR A 63 0.22 3.47 -7.95
N HIS A 64 0.09 3.44 -6.63
CA HIS A 64 1.15 3.60 -5.64
C HIS A 64 1.44 2.25 -4.96
N PRO A 65 2.51 1.54 -5.35
CA PRO A 65 2.84 0.27 -4.73
C PRO A 65 3.65 0.47 -3.45
N ILE A 66 3.22 -0.18 -2.36
CA ILE A 66 3.81 -0.01 -1.03
C ILE A 66 4.11 -1.39 -0.45
N ILE A 67 5.36 -1.59 -0.04
CA ILE A 67 5.81 -2.77 0.69
C ILE A 67 5.61 -2.52 2.19
N VAL A 68 4.88 -3.42 2.85
CA VAL A 68 4.58 -3.35 4.28
C VAL A 68 5.06 -4.61 5.01
N SER A 69 5.40 -4.49 6.29
CA SER A 69 5.67 -5.64 7.16
C SER A 69 4.39 -6.14 7.80
N VAL A 70 4.27 -7.47 7.91
CA VAL A 70 3.23 -8.12 8.71
C VAL A 70 3.86 -8.68 9.98
#